data_AF-A0A7X6UX67-F1
#
_entry.id   AF-A0A7X6UX67-F1
#
_cell.length_a   1.000
_cell.length_b   1.000
_cell.length_c   1.000
_cell.angle_alpha   90.00
_cell.angle_beta   90.00
_cell.angle_gamma   90.00
#
_symmetry.space_group_name_H-M   'P 1'
#
loop_
_entity.id
_entity.type
_entity.pdbx_description
1 polymer ?
#
loop_
_entity_poly.entity_id
_entity_poly.type
_entity_poly.pdbx_seq_one_letter_code
_entity_poly.pdbx_strand_id
1 'polypeptide(L)'
;MSPTIPKLIGAIEGGGTKFVCAVGTDALNISHSTTIPTTTPQETLQKCLDFFLPFKKDLISLGIGCFGPIDLKPTSPTYGHILNTPKKHWSQSDVVGYFSRKLGVP
;
A
#
# COMPACT_ATOMS: atom_id res chain seq x y z
N MET A 1 -27.93 4.47 19.67
CA MET A 1 -26.53 4.79 19.31
C MET A 1 -26.15 3.86 18.18
N SER A 2 -25.96 4.36 16.96
CA SER A 2 -25.44 3.54 15.86
C SER A 2 -24.03 3.09 16.22
N PRO A 3 -23.66 1.81 16.06
CA PRO A 3 -22.29 1.38 16.31
C PRO A 3 -21.36 2.18 15.39
N THR A 4 -20.43 2.92 15.99
CA THR A 4 -19.35 3.57 15.24
C THR A 4 -18.51 2.46 14.63
N ILE A 5 -18.54 2.35 13.31
CA ILE A 5 -17.63 1.48 12.56
C ILE A 5 -16.19 1.85 12.97
N PRO A 6 -15.35 0.89 13.38
CA PRO A 6 -13.96 1.17 13.72
C PRO A 6 -13.26 1.74 12.48
N LYS A 7 -12.63 2.91 12.62
CA LYS A 7 -11.83 3.49 11.54
C LYS A 7 -10.53 2.68 11.40
N LEU A 8 -10.36 2.03 10.26
CA LEU A 8 -9.20 1.18 9.99
C LEU A 8 -8.14 1.95 9.19
N ILE A 9 -6.88 1.77 9.57
CA ILE A 9 -5.71 2.31 8.87
C ILE A 9 -4.95 1.13 8.25
N GLY A 10 -4.68 1.22 6.97
CA GLY A 10 -3.86 0.25 6.25
C GLY A 10 -2.40 0.65 6.26
N ALA A 11 -1.51 -0.35 6.22
CA ALA A 11 -0.08 -0.15 6.06
C ALA A 11 0.50 -1.16 5.05
N ILE A 12 1.39 -0.69 4.20
CA ILE A 12 2.26 -1.51 3.33
C ILE A 12 3.71 -1.22 3.68
N GLU A 13 4.48 -2.27 3.91
CA GLU A 13 5.95 -2.26 3.93
C GLU A 13 6.45 -3.06 2.72
N GLY A 14 6.83 -2.35 1.65
CA GLY A 14 7.32 -2.91 0.40
C GLY A 14 8.82 -3.13 0.40
N GLY A 15 9.26 -4.37 0.57
CA GLY A 15 10.66 -4.76 0.48
C GLY A 15 11.02 -5.36 -0.89
N GLY A 16 12.33 -5.47 -1.14
CA GLY A 16 12.84 -6.10 -2.36
C GLY A 16 12.59 -7.61 -2.46
N THR A 17 12.16 -8.26 -1.38
CA THR A 17 11.94 -9.72 -1.29
C THR A 17 10.50 -10.05 -0.90
N LYS A 18 9.89 -9.24 -0.04
CA LYS A 18 8.50 -9.38 0.38
C LYS A 18 7.84 -8.03 0.58
N PHE A 19 6.54 -7.97 0.40
CA PHE A 19 5.65 -6.93 0.87
C PHE A 19 4.94 -7.44 2.12
N VAL A 20 4.81 -6.60 3.13
CA VAL A 20 3.98 -6.86 4.31
C VAL A 20 2.81 -5.90 4.27
N CYS A 21 1.59 -6.42 4.39
CA CYS A 21 0.39 -5.60 4.51
C CYS A 21 -0.20 -5.80 5.91
N ALA A 22 -0.74 -4.74 6.48
CA ALA A 22 -1.44 -4.78 7.76
C ALA A 22 -2.64 -3.83 7.76
N VAL A 23 -3.64 -4.16 8.58
CA VAL A 23 -4.77 -3.29 8.90
C VAL A 23 -4.91 -3.22 10.42
N GLY A 24 -4.98 -2.01 10.95
CA GLY A 24 -5.10 -1.76 12.39
C GLY A 24 -5.84 -0.47 12.72
N THR A 25 -5.81 -0.10 13.99
CA THR A 25 -6.37 1.17 14.49
C THR A 25 -5.27 2.19 14.79
N ASP A 26 -5.68 3.43 15.06
CA ASP A 26 -4.80 4.52 15.52
C ASP A 26 -4.02 4.22 16.81
N ALA A 27 -4.58 3.38 17.69
CA ALA A 27 -3.93 2.86 18.89
C ALA A 27 -2.84 1.79 18.62
N LEU A 28 -2.35 1.67 17.37
CA LEU A 28 -1.34 0.69 16.93
C LEU A 28 -1.75 -0.78 17.11
N ASN A 29 -3.04 -1.05 17.25
CA ASN A 29 -3.56 -2.41 17.33
C ASN A 29 -3.70 -3.01 15.92
N ILE A 30 -2.81 -3.92 15.55
CA ILE A 30 -2.90 -4.66 14.29
C ILE A 30 -3.96 -5.75 14.42
N SER A 31 -4.99 -5.69 13.58
CA SER A 31 -6.07 -6.68 13.53
C SER A 31 -5.79 -7.81 12.55
N HIS A 32 -5.19 -7.47 11.40
CA HIS A 32 -4.90 -8.41 10.32
C HIS A 32 -3.57 -8.03 9.67
N SER A 33 -2.83 -9.04 9.21
CA SER A 33 -1.61 -8.84 8.43
C SER A 33 -1.34 -10.02 7.50
N THR A 34 -0.62 -9.77 6.42
CA THR A 34 -0.13 -10.80 5.51
C THR A 34 1.26 -10.48 4.99
N THR A 35 1.97 -11.50 4.51
CA THR A 35 3.24 -11.37 3.80
C THR A 35 3.10 -11.89 2.38
N ILE A 36 3.51 -11.09 1.41
CA ILE A 36 3.38 -11.36 -0.03
C ILE A 36 4.79 -11.37 -0.64
N PRO A 37 5.21 -12.42 -1.38
CA PRO A 37 6.48 -12.40 -2.09
C PRO A 37 6.55 -11.28 -3.13
N THR A 38 7.68 -10.57 -3.20
CA THR A 38 7.91 -9.56 -4.24
C THR A 38 8.24 -10.25 -5.56
N THR A 39 7.37 -10.10 -6.56
CA THR A 39 7.57 -10.63 -7.92
C THR A 39 7.62 -9.48 -8.93
N THR A 40 6.64 -9.39 -9.84
CA THR A 40 6.40 -8.23 -10.70
C THR A 40 5.55 -7.19 -9.96
N PRO A 41 5.62 -5.90 -10.33
CA PRO A 41 4.77 -4.88 -9.74
C PRO A 41 3.28 -5.22 -9.85
N GLN A 42 2.83 -5.67 -11.02
CA GLN A 42 1.42 -5.96 -11.27
C GLN A 42 0.90 -7.06 -10.33
N GLU A 43 1.62 -8.17 -10.23
CA GLU A 43 1.22 -9.29 -9.38
C GLU A 43 1.32 -8.94 -7.89
N THR A 44 2.42 -8.30 -7.47
CA THR A 44 2.65 -7.95 -6.07
C THR A 44 1.62 -6.95 -5.58
N LEU A 45 1.39 -5.87 -6.34
CA LEU A 45 0.45 -4.81 -5.97
C LEU A 45 -1.01 -5.31 -6.02
N GLN A 46 -1.37 -6.19 -6.95
CA GLN A 46 -2.69 -6.81 -6.98
C GLN A 46 -2.94 -7.67 -5.73
N LYS A 47 -1.98 -8.52 -5.33
CA LYS A 47 -2.10 -9.30 -4.10
C LYS A 47 -2.21 -8.43 -2.85
N CYS A 48 -1.50 -7.30 -2.81
CA CYS A 48 -1.65 -6.32 -1.74
C CYS A 48 -3.04 -5.70 -1.74
N LEU A 49 -3.56 -5.32 -2.92
CA LEU A 49 -4.92 -4.77 -3.06
C LEU A 49 -5.96 -5.79 -2.58
N ASP A 50 -5.84 -7.05 -2.98
CA ASP A 50 -6.76 -8.13 -2.59
C ASP A 50 -6.84 -8.30 -1.07
N PHE A 51 -5.73 -8.08 -0.35
CA PHE A 51 -5.73 -8.05 1.11
C PHE A 51 -6.55 -6.88 1.70
N PHE A 52 -6.55 -5.71 1.07
CA PHE A 52 -7.29 -4.53 1.57
C PHE A 52 -8.77 -4.49 1.15
N LEU A 53 -9.16 -5.16 0.07
CA LEU A 53 -10.53 -5.13 -0.45
C LEU A 53 -11.61 -5.50 0.58
N PRO A 54 -11.44 -6.53 1.44
CA PRO A 54 -12.41 -6.85 2.49
C PRO A 54 -12.66 -5.71 3.49
N PHE A 55 -11.65 -4.85 3.71
CA PHE A 55 -11.69 -3.75 4.67
C PHE A 55 -12.08 -2.41 4.05
N LYS A 56 -12.27 -2.34 2.73
CA LYS A 56 -12.40 -1.08 1.98
C LYS A 56 -13.48 -0.14 2.50
N LYS A 57 -14.58 -0.66 3.07
CA LYS A 57 -15.67 0.17 3.62
C LYS A 57 -15.27 0.94 4.88
N ASP A 58 -14.34 0.38 5.65
CA ASP A 58 -13.96 0.87 6.97
C ASP A 58 -12.53 1.48 6.97
N LEU A 59 -11.79 1.26 5.88
CA LEU A 59 -10.46 1.79 5.65
C LEU A 59 -10.53 3.31 5.40
N ILE A 60 -9.79 4.10 6.19
CA ILE A 60 -9.79 5.56 6.11
C ILE A 60 -8.51 6.14 5.48
N SER A 61 -7.42 5.39 5.46
CA SER A 61 -6.14 5.79 4.89
C SER A 61 -5.21 4.59 4.68
N LEU A 62 -4.22 4.74 3.81
CA LEU A 62 -3.18 3.73 3.57
C LEU A 62 -1.78 4.35 3.64
N GLY A 63 -0.99 3.95 4.63
CA GLY A 63 0.45 4.26 4.68
C GLY A 63 1.27 3.31 3.82
N ILE A 64 2.20 3.82 3.03
CA ILE A 64 3.08 3.00 2.18
C ILE A 64 4.53 3.40 2.42
N GLY A 65 5.29 2.49 3.03
CA GLY A 65 6.75 2.50 2.99
C GLY A 65 7.20 1.48 1.95
N CYS A 66 8.06 1.85 1.01
CA CYS A 66 8.52 0.94 -0.03
C CYS A 66 9.99 1.19 -0.36
N PHE A 67 10.69 0.16 -0.83
CA PHE A 67 12.04 0.28 -1.34
C PHE A 67 12.07 1.29 -2.49
N GLY A 68 13.20 1.99 -2.60
CA GLY A 68 13.36 3.09 -3.53
C GLY A 68 14.55 2.96 -4.48
N PRO A 69 15.01 4.11 -5.01
CA PRO A 69 14.47 5.46 -4.77
C PRO A 69 13.00 5.63 -5.19
N ILE A 70 12.23 6.42 -4.43
CA ILE A 70 10.82 6.76 -4.70
C ILE A 70 10.72 8.27 -4.93
N ASP A 71 9.88 8.68 -5.87
CA ASP A 71 9.52 10.09 -6.02
C ASP A 71 8.55 10.50 -4.90
N LEU A 72 9.07 11.23 -3.92
CA LEU A 72 8.30 11.69 -2.77
C LEU A 72 7.80 13.14 -2.92
N LYS A 73 8.02 13.80 -4.06
CA LYS A 73 7.60 15.18 -4.26
C LYS A 73 6.11 15.23 -4.60
N PRO A 74 5.22 15.79 -3.74
CA PRO A 74 3.77 15.71 -3.97
C PRO A 74 3.29 16.44 -5.22
N THR A 75 4.06 17.43 -5.70
CA THR A 75 3.76 18.17 -6.93
C THR A 75 4.33 17.52 -8.19
N SER A 76 5.02 16.39 -8.07
CA SER A 76 5.56 15.66 -9.21
C SER A 76 4.46 14.85 -9.92
N PRO A 77 4.43 14.83 -11.26
CA PRO A 77 3.50 13.96 -12.00
C PRO A 77 3.73 12.47 -11.72
N THR A 78 4.90 12.09 -11.21
CA THR A 78 5.29 10.72 -10.85
C THR A 78 5.34 10.49 -9.35
N TYR A 79 4.66 11.31 -8.53
CA TYR A 79 4.60 11.10 -7.09
C TYR A 79 4.23 9.66 -6.74
N GLY A 80 4.99 9.06 -5.83
CA GLY A 80 4.82 7.68 -5.38
C GLY A 80 5.25 6.61 -6.38
N HIS A 81 5.93 6.98 -7.47
CA HIS A 81 6.54 6.02 -8.37
C HIS A 81 7.91 5.57 -7.84
N ILE A 82 8.24 4.30 -8.05
CA ILE A 82 9.63 3.84 -7.93
C ILE A 82 10.42 4.43 -9.10
N LEU A 83 11.58 5.02 -8.80
CA LEU A 83 12.48 5.59 -9.80
C LEU A 83 13.40 4.50 -10.36
N ASN A 84 14.70 4.75 -10.48
CA ASN A 84 15.63 3.76 -11.03
C ASN A 84 16.07 2.75 -9.95
N THR A 85 15.71 1.48 -10.10
CA THR A 85 16.02 0.41 -9.14
C THR A 85 16.64 -0.80 -9.85
N PRO A 86 17.56 -1.55 -9.19
CA PRO A 86 18.06 -2.83 -9.74
C PRO A 86 16.99 -3.94 -9.69
N LYS A 87 15.84 -3.72 -9.06
CA LYS A 87 14.75 -4.71 -9.01
C LYS A 87 14.07 -4.78 -10.38
N LYS A 88 14.24 -5.92 -11.03
CA LYS A 88 13.71 -6.19 -12.38
C LYS A 88 12.22 -5.83 -12.45
N HIS A 89 11.84 -5.06 -13.48
CA HIS A 89 10.48 -4.59 -13.76
C HIS A 89 9.91 -3.51 -12.83
N TRP A 90 10.58 -3.17 -11.72
CA TRP A 90 10.01 -2.22 -10.74
C TRP A 90 10.29 -0.76 -11.04
N SER A 91 11.29 -0.43 -11.86
CA SER A 91 11.54 0.95 -12.26
C SER A 91 10.30 1.57 -12.92
N GLN A 92 9.98 2.81 -12.55
CA GLN A 92 8.81 3.58 -13.00
C GLN A 92 7.45 3.01 -12.61
N SER A 93 7.39 2.07 -11.66
CA SER A 93 6.11 1.53 -11.18
C SER A 93 5.36 2.55 -10.33
N ASP A 94 4.11 2.84 -10.71
CA ASP A 94 3.19 3.68 -9.94
C ASP A 94 2.62 2.91 -8.74
N VAL A 95 3.21 3.09 -7.55
CA VAL A 95 2.77 2.38 -6.34
C VAL A 95 1.62 3.12 -5.67
N VAL A 96 1.82 4.40 -5.34
CA VAL A 96 0.81 5.19 -4.60
C VAL A 96 -0.44 5.40 -5.46
N GLY A 97 -0.28 5.79 -6.72
CA GLY A 97 -1.41 6.03 -7.62
C GLY A 97 -2.23 4.77 -7.88
N TYR A 98 -1.59 3.59 -7.92
CA TYR A 98 -2.29 2.32 -8.05
C TYR A 98 -3.29 2.09 -6.91
N PHE A 99 -2.87 2.24 -5.65
CA PHE A 99 -3.76 2.04 -4.51
C PHE A 99 -4.76 3.18 -4.33
N SER A 100 -4.33 4.44 -4.53
CA SER A 100 -5.21 5.60 -4.44
C SER A 100 -6.42 5.47 -5.37
N ARG A 101 -6.21 5.08 -6.64
CA ARG A 101 -7.29 4.87 -7.61
C ARG A 101 -8.22 3.70 -7.26
N LYS A 102 -7.71 2.66 -6.60
CA LYS A 102 -8.47 1.41 -6.33
C LYS A 102 -9.19 1.42 -4.98
N LEU A 103 -8.59 2.04 -3.97
CA LEU A 103 -9.13 2.12 -2.61
C LEU A 103 -9.90 3.42 -2.38
N GLY A 104 -9.50 4.54 -3.00
CA GLY A 104 -10.17 5.83 -2.85
C GLY A 104 -9.92 6.50 -1.50
N VAL A 105 -8.84 6.13 -0.82
CA VAL A 105 -8.40 6.72 0.45
C VAL A 105 -7.06 7.45 0.26
N PRO A 106 -6.76 8.45 1.10
CA PRO A 106 -5.44 9.07 1.13
C PRO A 106 -4.34 8.10 1.56
#